data_AF-A0A149V588-F1
#
_entry.id   AF-A0A149V588-F1
#
_cell.length_a   1.000
_cell.length_b   1.000
_cell.length_c   1.000
_cell.angle_alpha   90.00
_cell.angle_beta   90.00
_cell.angle_gamma   90.00
#
_symmetry.space_group_name_H-M   'P 1'
#
loop_
_entity.id
_entity.type
_entity.pdbx_description
1 polymer ?
#
loop_
_entity_poly.entity_id
_entity_poly.type
_entity_poly.pdbx_seq_one_letter_code
_entity_poly.pdbx_strand_id
1 'polypeptide(L)'
;MSHYIRLDDLDARIDPSLASPYIAKRSNKPEKAIEQFEVINNQLNLAKIRKRASEDRYPNDQIYLNLMPIFVSAVCKVFKAMKAADIGFKGFKGFDAATYLRPFTTEISVDCSRLDFERLWFRRGFLT
;
A
#
# COMPACT_ATOMS: atom_id res chain seq x y z
N MET A 1 14.45 -1.28 2.97
CA MET A 1 14.03 -2.42 2.11
C MET A 1 12.95 -1.90 1.17
N SER A 2 13.02 -2.25 -0.11
CA SER A 2 12.03 -1.83 -1.11
C SER A 2 11.41 -3.06 -1.74
N HIS A 3 10.11 -3.01 -1.99
CA HIS A 3 9.40 -4.07 -2.69
C HIS A 3 8.46 -3.42 -3.68
N TYR A 4 8.78 -3.54 -4.96
CA TYR A 4 8.08 -2.83 -6.03
C TYR A 4 7.04 -3.74 -6.68
N ILE A 5 5.82 -3.22 -6.83
CA ILE A 5 4.78 -3.83 -7.67
C ILE A 5 4.41 -2.85 -8.78
N ARG A 6 3.92 -3.34 -9.91
CA ARG A 6 3.38 -2.47 -10.94
C ARG A 6 2.00 -1.95 -10.53
N LEU A 7 1.71 -0.70 -10.90
CA LEU A 7 0.41 -0.07 -10.62
C LEU A 7 -0.71 -0.71 -11.44
N ASP A 8 -0.46 -1.10 -12.69
CA ASP A 8 -1.44 -1.80 -13.53
C ASP A 8 -1.82 -3.18 -12.96
N ASP A 9 -0.86 -3.93 -12.41
CA ASP A 9 -1.11 -5.19 -11.71
C ASP A 9 -1.97 -4.99 -10.45
N LEU A 10 -1.76 -3.88 -9.75
CA LEU A 10 -2.60 -3.50 -8.61
C LEU A 10 -4.03 -3.22 -9.11
N ASP A 11 -4.17 -2.35 -10.12
CA ASP A 11 -5.45 -1.95 -10.70
C ASP A 11 -6.24 -3.18 -11.20
N ALA A 12 -5.59 -4.09 -11.92
CA ALA A 12 -6.20 -5.34 -12.38
C ALA A 12 -6.73 -6.24 -11.24
N ARG A 13 -6.30 -6.03 -9.99
CA ARG A 13 -6.78 -6.77 -8.81
C ARG A 13 -7.78 -5.98 -7.97
N ILE A 14 -7.82 -4.66 -8.11
CA ILE A 14 -8.51 -3.77 -7.18
C ILE A 14 -9.61 -2.92 -7.82
N ASP A 15 -9.50 -2.59 -9.10
CA ASP A 15 -10.43 -1.72 -9.81
C ASP A 15 -11.55 -2.54 -10.45
N PRO A 16 -12.81 -2.42 -9.96
CA PRO A 16 -13.94 -3.15 -10.50
C PRO A 16 -14.27 -2.77 -11.96
N SER A 17 -13.86 -1.59 -12.42
CA SER A 17 -14.18 -1.08 -13.77
C SER A 17 -13.41 -1.80 -14.87
N LEU A 18 -12.26 -2.40 -14.55
CA LEU A 18 -11.41 -3.10 -15.51
C LEU A 18 -11.91 -4.50 -15.88
N ALA A 19 -12.93 -5.01 -15.17
CA ALA A 19 -13.50 -6.36 -15.36
C ALA A 19 -12.43 -7.46 -15.48
N SER A 20 -11.31 -7.30 -14.76
CA SER A 20 -10.15 -8.17 -14.85
C SER A 20 -10.47 -9.58 -14.32
N PRO A 21 -9.95 -10.65 -14.97
CA PRO A 21 -10.10 -12.01 -14.47
C PRO A 21 -9.39 -12.24 -13.12
N TYR A 22 -8.46 -11.35 -12.77
CA TYR A 22 -7.69 -11.41 -11.52
C TYR A 22 -8.26 -10.51 -10.41
N ILE A 23 -9.47 -9.96 -10.60
CA ILE A 23 -10.10 -9.11 -9.60
C ILE A 23 -10.23 -9.89 -8.28
N ALA A 24 -9.69 -9.33 -7.20
CA ALA A 24 -9.79 -9.97 -5.91
C ALA A 24 -11.27 -10.00 -5.49
N LYS A 25 -11.80 -11.19 -5.18
CA LYS A 25 -13.14 -11.37 -4.60
C LYS A 25 -13.19 -10.79 -3.18
N ARG A 26 -13.16 -9.47 -3.06
CA ARG A 26 -13.18 -8.74 -1.78
C ARG A 26 -14.57 -8.57 -1.19
N SER A 27 -15.57 -8.58 -2.05
CA SER A 27 -16.96 -8.41 -1.68
C SER A 27 -17.83 -9.15 -2.68
N ASN A 28 -18.88 -9.82 -2.19
CA ASN A 28 -19.93 -10.38 -3.04
C ASN A 28 -20.86 -9.29 -3.61
N LYS A 29 -20.70 -8.05 -3.13
CA LYS A 29 -21.49 -6.88 -3.51
C LYS A 29 -20.63 -5.88 -4.31
N PRO A 30 -21.03 -5.52 -5.55
CA PRO A 30 -20.26 -4.65 -6.42
C PRO A 30 -20.08 -3.24 -5.84
N GLU A 31 -21.11 -2.67 -5.22
CA GLU A 31 -21.05 -1.33 -4.61
C GLU A 31 -19.94 -1.22 -3.55
N LYS A 32 -19.80 -2.25 -2.71
CA LYS A 32 -18.75 -2.30 -1.69
C LYS A 32 -17.35 -2.46 -2.29
N ALA A 33 -17.22 -3.13 -3.43
CA ALA A 33 -15.93 -3.26 -4.10
C ALA A 33 -15.48 -1.89 -4.66
N ILE A 34 -16.42 -1.11 -5.19
CA ILE A 34 -16.17 0.27 -5.65
C ILE A 34 -15.78 1.17 -4.47
N GLU A 35 -16.52 1.13 -3.37
CA GLU A 35 -16.19 1.90 -2.15
C GLU A 35 -14.78 1.57 -1.63
N GLN A 36 -14.43 0.30 -1.57
CA GLN A 36 -13.10 -0.14 -1.14
C GLN A 36 -11.99 0.33 -2.09
N PHE A 37 -12.24 0.27 -3.39
CA PHE A 37 -11.32 0.81 -4.39
C PHE A 37 -11.09 2.30 -4.18
N GLU A 38 -12.17 3.09 -4.02
CA GLU A 38 -12.09 4.53 -3.78
C GLU A 38 -11.32 4.86 -2.50
N VAL A 39 -11.53 4.10 -1.43
CA VAL A 39 -10.76 4.26 -0.20
C VAL A 39 -9.26 4.05 -0.44
N ILE A 40 -8.88 3.00 -1.16
CA ILE A 40 -7.47 2.72 -1.46
C ILE A 40 -6.88 3.81 -2.36
N ASN A 41 -7.61 4.16 -3.44
CA ASN A 41 -7.21 5.16 -4.42
C ASN A 41 -6.93 6.52 -3.75
N ASN A 42 -7.81 6.93 -2.83
CA ASN A 42 -7.68 8.18 -2.08
C ASN A 42 -6.58 8.12 -1.01
N GLN A 43 -6.53 7.06 -0.20
CA GLN A 43 -5.54 6.96 0.89
C GLN A 43 -4.10 6.81 0.40
N LEU A 44 -3.89 6.22 -0.78
CA LEU A 44 -2.58 6.08 -1.41
C LEU A 44 -2.28 7.16 -2.46
N ASN A 45 -3.23 8.09 -2.66
CA ASN A 45 -3.12 9.18 -3.62
C ASN A 45 -2.72 8.72 -5.03
N LEU A 46 -3.29 7.58 -5.47
CA LEU A 46 -2.91 6.92 -6.73
C LEU A 46 -3.23 7.81 -7.93
N ALA A 47 -4.28 8.65 -7.84
CA ALA A 47 -4.59 9.64 -8.88
C ALA A 47 -3.42 10.62 -9.13
N LYS A 48 -2.74 11.09 -8.07
CA LYS A 48 -1.56 11.96 -8.20
C LYS A 48 -0.38 11.22 -8.82
N ILE A 49 -0.18 9.94 -8.49
CA ILE A 49 0.85 9.09 -9.10
C ILE A 49 0.60 8.93 -10.60
N ARG A 50 -0.63 8.57 -10.99
CA ARG A 50 -1.02 8.42 -12.41
C ARG A 50 -0.87 9.73 -13.18
N LYS A 51 -1.31 10.85 -12.60
CA LYS A 51 -1.14 12.19 -13.19
C LYS A 51 0.33 12.50 -13.45
N ARG A 52 1.18 12.30 -12.45
CA ARG A 52 2.62 12.56 -12.58
C ARG A 52 3.28 11.67 -13.64
N ALA A 53 2.94 10.39 -13.66
CA ALA A 53 3.46 9.45 -14.66
C ALA A 53 3.06 9.85 -16.09
N SER A 54 1.81 10.29 -16.28
CA SER A 54 1.34 10.81 -17.57
C SER A 54 2.08 12.07 -18.02
N GLU A 55 2.31 13.02 -17.11
CA GLU A 55 3.11 14.23 -17.37
C GLU A 55 4.55 13.90 -17.79
N ASP A 56 5.16 12.91 -17.13
CA ASP A 56 6.51 12.42 -17.43
C ASP A 56 6.54 11.41 -18.60
N ARG A 57 5.38 11.13 -19.22
CA ARG A 57 5.20 10.23 -20.38
C ARG A 57 5.63 8.78 -20.12
N TYR A 58 5.50 8.30 -18.89
CA TYR A 58 5.69 6.89 -18.57
C TYR A 58 4.48 6.07 -19.02
N PRO A 59 4.70 4.93 -19.72
CA PRO A 59 3.66 3.94 -19.96
C PRO A 59 3.04 3.39 -18.66
N ASN A 60 1.77 3.00 -18.69
CA ASN A 60 1.05 2.50 -17.51
C ASN A 60 1.69 1.23 -16.90
N ASP A 61 2.31 0.39 -17.74
CA ASP A 61 3.01 -0.84 -17.34
C ASP A 61 4.43 -0.59 -16.80
N GLN A 62 4.87 0.67 -16.75
CA GLN A 62 6.18 1.10 -16.23
C GLN A 62 6.08 1.96 -14.97
N ILE A 63 4.90 1.99 -14.32
CA ILE A 63 4.68 2.69 -13.05
C ILE A 63 4.77 1.67 -11.92
N TYR A 64 5.68 1.91 -10.97
CA TYR A 64 5.91 1.00 -9.85
C TYR A 64 5.62 1.68 -8.52
N LEU A 65 4.97 0.96 -7.61
CA LEU A 65 4.73 1.37 -6.23
C LEU A 65 5.68 0.61 -5.31
N ASN A 66 6.39 1.33 -4.43
CA ASN A 66 7.07 0.70 -3.30
C ASN A 66 6.04 0.35 -2.22
N LEU A 67 5.81 -0.94 -1.99
CA LEU A 67 4.85 -1.41 -0.99
C LEU A 67 5.34 -1.26 0.45
N MET A 68 6.65 -1.14 0.68
CA MET A 68 7.18 -1.14 2.05
C MET A 68 6.65 0.02 2.91
N PRO A 69 6.64 1.29 2.44
CA PRO A 69 6.01 2.38 3.18
C PRO A 69 4.52 2.14 3.44
N ILE A 70 3.79 1.59 2.47
CA ILE A 70 2.35 1.32 2.59
C ILE A 70 2.08 0.26 3.67
N PHE A 71 2.81 -0.85 3.61
CA PHE A 71 2.73 -1.92 4.60
C PHE A 71 3.06 -1.41 6.00
N VAL A 72 4.17 -0.69 6.15
CA VAL A 72 4.59 -0.12 7.43
C VAL A 72 3.55 0.85 7.97
N SER A 73 2.98 1.71 7.13
CA SER A 73 1.89 2.62 7.52
C SER A 73 0.67 1.86 8.03
N ALA A 74 0.25 0.80 7.32
CA ALA A 74 -0.88 -0.04 7.72
C ALA A 74 -0.64 -0.73 9.07
N VAL A 75 0.54 -1.34 9.27
CA VAL A 75 0.91 -1.96 10.56
C VAL A 75 0.88 -0.92 11.69
N CYS A 76 1.46 0.27 11.48
CA CYS A 76 1.44 1.32 12.49
C CYS A 76 0.00 1.75 12.87
N LYS A 77 -0.89 1.90 11.88
CA LYS A 77 -2.31 2.24 12.13
C LYS A 77 -3.01 1.15 12.95
N VAL A 78 -2.80 -0.13 12.61
CA VAL A 78 -3.38 -1.26 13.35
C VAL A 78 -2.88 -1.27 14.79
N PHE A 79 -1.58 -1.17 15.03
CA PHE A 79 -1.01 -1.16 16.38
C PHE A 79 -1.51 0.02 17.21
N LYS A 80 -1.64 1.22 16.62
CA LYS A 80 -2.22 2.39 17.28
C LYS A 80 -3.70 2.17 17.64
N ALA A 81 -4.49 1.61 16.73
CA ALA A 81 -5.90 1.31 16.97
C ALA A 81 -6.08 0.26 18.06
N MET A 82 -5.31 -0.83 18.03
CA MET A 82 -5.35 -1.86 19.06
C MET A 82 -4.94 -1.27 20.43
N LYS A 83 -3.90 -0.43 20.49
CA LYS A 83 -3.47 0.27 21.70
C LYS A 83 -4.58 1.14 22.28
N ALA A 84 -5.26 1.90 21.43
CA ALA A 84 -6.37 2.76 21.84
C ALA A 84 -7.59 1.96 22.33
N ALA A 85 -7.83 0.78 21.75
CA ALA A 85 -8.93 -0.11 22.13
C ALA A 85 -8.58 -1.05 23.30
N ASP A 86 -7.36 -0.96 23.85
CA ASP A 86 -6.83 -1.87 24.88
C ASP A 86 -6.85 -3.36 24.48
N ILE A 87 -6.97 -3.65 23.18
CA ILE A 87 -7.07 -5.02 22.65
C ILE A 87 -5.67 -5.62 22.66
N GLY A 88 -5.46 -6.51 23.64
CA GLY A 88 -4.17 -7.09 23.89
C GLY A 88 -3.23 -6.21 24.71
N PHE A 89 -3.62 -5.02 25.19
CA PHE A 89 -2.70 -4.17 25.96
C PHE A 89 -2.88 -4.34 27.48
N LYS A 90 -4.12 -4.49 27.96
CA LYS A 90 -4.44 -5.19 29.21
C LYS A 90 -4.27 -6.70 29.02
N GLY A 91 -3.03 -7.15 29.12
CA GLY A 91 -2.71 -8.57 29.24
C GLY A 91 -2.04 -9.23 28.04
N PHE A 92 -1.35 -8.50 27.14
CA PHE A 92 -0.32 -9.13 26.28
C PHE A 92 0.79 -9.69 27.18
N LYS A 93 0.56 -10.90 27.69
CA LYS A 93 1.54 -11.75 28.34
C LYS A 93 2.42 -12.37 27.24
N GLY A 94 3.33 -11.58 26.69
CA GLY A 94 4.30 -12.03 25.71
C GLY A 94 5.59 -11.26 25.89
N PHE A 95 6.71 -11.98 26.01
CA PHE A 95 8.04 -11.44 26.31
C PHE A 95 8.43 -10.26 25.39
N ASP A 96 7.97 -10.28 24.13
CA ASP A 96 8.33 -9.28 23.11
C ASP A 96 7.23 -8.25 22.80
N ALA A 97 6.11 -8.26 23.52
CA ALA A 97 4.99 -7.34 23.26
C ALA A 97 5.42 -5.86 23.37
N ALA A 98 6.21 -5.54 24.39
CA ALA A 98 6.79 -4.21 24.59
C ALA A 98 7.79 -3.85 23.48
N THR A 99 8.52 -4.84 22.96
CA THR A 99 9.53 -4.69 21.90
C THR A 99 8.91 -4.20 20.59
N TYR A 100 7.74 -4.70 20.20
CA TYR A 100 7.07 -4.30 18.96
C TYR A 100 6.16 -3.08 19.12
N LEU A 101 5.64 -2.84 20.32
CA LEU A 101 4.68 -1.76 20.55
C LEU A 101 5.28 -0.37 20.27
N ARG A 102 6.47 -0.12 20.78
CA ARG A 102 7.11 1.20 20.70
C ARG A 102 7.49 1.58 19.26
N PRO A 103 8.14 0.71 18.45
CA PRO A 103 8.44 1.00 17.05
C PRO A 103 7.20 1.37 16.23
N PHE A 104 6.13 0.58 16.31
CA PHE A 104 4.95 0.74 15.44
C PHE A 104 3.93 1.77 15.94
N THR A 105 4.06 2.27 17.18
CA THR A 105 3.16 3.33 17.68
C THR A 105 3.80 4.70 17.80
N THR A 106 5.12 4.79 17.99
CA THR A 106 5.78 6.06 18.32
C THR A 106 6.97 6.41 17.45
N GLU A 107 7.75 5.43 16.99
CA GLU A 107 9.04 5.71 16.31
C GLU A 107 8.89 5.77 14.80
N ILE A 108 8.04 4.92 14.24
CA ILE A 108 7.82 4.86 12.80
C ILE A 108 6.62 5.72 12.41
N SER A 109 6.87 6.74 11.59
CA SER A 109 5.82 7.50 10.91
C SER A 109 6.00 7.40 9.40
N VAL A 110 5.00 6.91 8.70
CA VAL A 110 4.94 6.94 7.25
C VAL A 110 3.72 7.75 6.84
N ASP A 111 3.98 8.82 6.10
CA ASP A 111 2.96 9.68 5.54
C ASP A 111 2.76 9.35 4.05
N CYS A 112 1.71 8.61 3.73
CA CYS A 112 1.36 8.27 2.35
C CYS A 112 0.80 9.46 1.54
N SER A 113 0.57 10.63 2.17
CA SER A 113 0.15 11.84 1.45
C SER A 113 1.33 12.58 0.79
N ARG A 114 2.53 12.41 1.33
CA ARG A 114 3.78 12.91 0.78
C ARG A 114 4.42 11.83 -0.10
N LEU A 115 4.40 12.07 -1.41
CA LEU A 115 4.92 11.14 -2.41
C LEU A 115 6.30 11.58 -2.88
N ASP A 116 7.25 10.66 -2.80
CA ASP A 116 8.58 10.79 -3.42
C ASP A 116 8.62 9.94 -4.69
N PHE A 117 9.25 10.47 -5.76
CA PHE A 117 9.36 9.80 -7.04
C PHE A 117 10.83 9.53 -7.36
N GLU A 118 11.14 8.28 -7.71
CA GLU A 118 12.48 7.85 -8.08
C GLU A 118 12.41 7.06 -9.40
N ARG A 119 13.41 7.23 -10.27
CA ARG A 119 13.53 6.41 -11.48
C ARG A 119 14.17 5.07 -11.12
N LEU A 120 13.49 3.99 -11.46
CA LEU A 120 14.03 2.64 -11.30
C LEU A 120 14.88 2.27 -12.53
N TRP A 121 16.13 1.93 -12.28
CA TRP A 121 17.03 1.40 -13.31
C TRP A 121 17.07 -0.12 -13.19
N PHE A 122 16.29 -0.81 -14.02
CA PHE A 122 16.47 -2.25 -14.17
C PHE A 122 17.77 -2.47 -14.96
N ARG A 123 18.84 -2.89 -14.27
CA ARG A 123 20.03 -3.38 -14.97
C ARG A 123 19.59 -4.60 -15.77
N ARG A 124 19.57 -4.50 -17.10
CA ARG A 124 19.50 -5.68 -17.97
C ARG A 124 20.67 -6.58 -17.57
N GLY A 125 20.35 -7.70 -16.91
CA GLY A 125 21.29 -8.81 -16.86
C GLY A 125 21.65 -9.17 -18.30
N PHE A 126 22.94 -9.32 -18.56
CA PHE A 126 23.46 -9.78 -19.83
C PHE A 126 22.69 -11.04 -20.26
N LEU A 127 21.94 -10.92 -21.35
CA LEU A 127 21.62 -12.07 -22.20
C LEU A 127 22.83 -12.23 -23.12
N THR A 128 23.68 -13.20 -22.83
CA THR A 128 24.58 -13.86 -23.78
C THR A 128 24.14 -15.29 -23.89
#